data_AF-A0A1G9EWT1-F1
#
_entry.id   AF-A0A1G9EWT1-F1
#
_cell.length_a   1.000
_cell.length_b   1.000
_cell.length_c   1.000
_cell.angle_alpha   90.00
_cell.angle_beta   90.00
_cell.angle_gamma   90.00
#
_symmetry.space_group_name_H-M   'P 1'
#
loop_
_entity.id
_entity.type
_entity.pdbx_description
1 polymer ?
#
loop_
_entity_poly.entity_id
_entity_poly.type
_entity_poly.pdbx_seq_one_letter_code
_entity_poly.pdbx_strand_id
1 'polypeptide(L)'
;MIDVRLVKLFAWVIGVLMLLWLLAECLGGVDEADPRNQDLDRDTEQYAADCDRAWQVLDLVGGADGASIDAVVDEMAVLGNEIEDPALKTLAESYSLDVQDLVAATAPEDLDEARSQYQDSAAFNLALRCPIT
;
A
#
# COMPACT_ATOMS: atom_id res chain seq x y z
N MET A 1 17.51 47.63 -25.73
CA MET A 1 18.56 46.73 -25.20
C MET A 1 17.84 45.83 -24.19
N ILE A 2 17.61 44.56 -24.52
CA ILE A 2 16.89 43.64 -23.62
C ILE A 2 17.76 43.47 -22.37
N ASP A 3 17.19 43.76 -21.20
CA ASP A 3 17.90 43.62 -19.94
C ASP A 3 18.20 42.14 -19.70
N VAL A 4 19.48 41.77 -19.87
CA VAL A 4 19.97 40.39 -19.80
C VAL A 4 19.67 39.77 -18.43
N ARG A 5 19.51 40.58 -17.37
CA ARG A 5 19.09 40.09 -16.05
C ARG A 5 17.65 39.60 -16.06
N LEU A 6 16.76 40.31 -16.77
CA LEU A 6 15.35 39.95 -16.89
C LEU A 6 15.18 38.62 -17.64
N VAL A 7 15.96 38.41 -18.70
CA VAL A 7 15.96 37.16 -19.49
C VAL A 7 16.46 35.98 -18.65
N LYS A 8 17.50 36.17 -17.85
CA LYS A 8 18.01 35.12 -16.95
C LYS A 8 16.99 34.73 -15.88
N LEU A 9 16.29 35.72 -15.31
CA LEU A 9 15.24 35.48 -14.33
C LEU A 9 14.08 34.69 -14.95
N PHE A 10 13.68 35.05 -16.17
CA PHE A 10 12.62 34.35 -16.90
C PHE A 10 12.99 32.89 -17.21
N ALA A 11 14.21 32.66 -17.70
CA ALA A 11 14.71 31.32 -17.97
C ALA A 11 14.80 30.46 -16.69
N TRP A 12 15.20 31.06 -15.57
CA TRP A 12 15.27 30.37 -14.28
C TRP A 12 13.88 29.97 -13.77
N VAL A 13 12.89 30.87 -13.86
CA VAL A 13 11.51 30.58 -13.47
C VAL A 13 10.92 29.46 -14.33
N ILE A 14 11.13 29.48 -15.65
CA ILE A 14 10.68 28.40 -16.53
C ILE A 14 11.35 27.07 -16.16
N GLY A 15 12.65 27.07 -15.86
CA GLY A 15 13.36 25.88 -15.41
C GLY A 15 12.79 25.30 -14.12
N VAL A 16 12.50 26.15 -13.14
CA VAL A 16 11.85 25.75 -11.88
C VAL A 16 10.44 25.21 -12.12
N LEU A 17 9.65 25.86 -12.97
CA LEU A 17 8.30 25.39 -13.30
C LEU A 17 8.31 24.04 -14.03
N MET A 18 9.26 23.81 -14.94
CA MET A 18 9.42 22.49 -15.59
C MET A 18 9.84 21.41 -14.59
N LEU A 19 10.74 21.72 -13.65
CA LEU A 19 11.14 20.78 -12.60
C LEU A 19 9.96 20.43 -11.68
N LEU A 20 9.16 21.43 -11.29
CA LEU A 20 7.94 21.22 -10.51
C LEU A 20 6.91 20.40 -11.28
N TRP A 21 6.78 20.62 -12.59
CA TRP A 21 5.87 19.86 -13.43
C TRP A 21 6.33 18.40 -13.61
N LEU A 22 7.62 18.15 -13.83
CA LEU A 22 8.18 16.80 -13.84
C LEU A 22 8.02 16.09 -12.50
N LEU A 23 8.23 16.81 -11.38
CA LEU A 23 7.95 16.28 -10.04
C LEU A 23 6.47 15.95 -9.87
N ALA A 24 5.56 16.80 -10.34
CA ALA A 24 4.13 16.54 -10.30
C ALA A 24 3.76 15.31 -11.14
N GLU A 25 4.28 15.16 -12.37
CA GLU A 25 4.04 13.96 -13.17
C GLU A 25 4.66 12.69 -12.55
N CYS A 26 5.84 12.80 -11.94
CA CYS A 26 6.46 11.68 -11.21
C CYS A 26 5.71 11.31 -9.91
N LEU A 27 5.10 12.29 -9.24
CA LEU A 27 4.27 12.07 -8.05
C LEU A 27 2.80 11.78 -8.39
N GLY A 28 2.42 11.75 -9.67
CA GLY A 28 1.03 11.56 -10.09
C GLY A 28 0.20 12.83 -9.95
N GLY A 29 0.35 13.77 -10.88
CA GLY A 29 -0.48 14.96 -10.95
C GLY A 29 -1.93 14.55 -11.20
N VAL A 30 -2.75 14.73 -10.16
CA VAL A 30 -4.16 14.31 -10.13
C VAL A 30 -4.95 15.18 -11.11
N ASP A 31 -5.35 14.62 -12.25
CA ASP A 31 -6.34 15.23 -13.13
C ASP A 31 -7.72 14.87 -12.59
N GLU A 32 -8.34 15.78 -11.82
CA GLU A 32 -9.68 15.60 -11.22
C GLU A 32 -10.78 15.34 -12.28
N ALA A 33 -10.52 15.63 -13.56
CA ALA A 33 -11.49 15.42 -14.64
C ALA A 33 -11.29 14.11 -15.43
N ASP A 34 -10.29 13.28 -15.11
CA ASP A 34 -10.10 11.99 -15.77
C ASP A 34 -11.06 10.93 -15.16
N PRO A 35 -12.00 10.35 -15.93
CA PRO A 35 -12.88 9.29 -15.45
C PRO A 35 -12.15 7.96 -15.16
N ARG A 36 -10.84 7.88 -15.42
CA ARG A 36 -9.95 6.77 -14.99
C ARG A 36 -9.22 7.07 -13.69
N ASN A 37 -9.48 8.22 -13.06
CA ASN A 37 -8.86 8.63 -11.83
C ASN A 37 -9.45 7.82 -10.66
N GLN A 38 -8.88 6.64 -10.42
CA GLN A 38 -9.24 5.70 -9.35
C GLN A 38 -9.08 6.30 -7.93
N ASP A 39 -8.43 7.46 -7.80
CA ASP A 39 -8.29 8.14 -6.51
C ASP A 39 -9.64 8.66 -5.96
N LEU A 40 -10.66 8.89 -6.80
CA LEU A 40 -12.00 9.28 -6.31
C LEU A 40 -12.74 8.15 -5.57
N ASP A 41 -12.38 6.88 -5.83
CA ASP A 41 -12.94 5.73 -5.11
C ASP A 41 -12.25 5.51 -3.75
N ARG A 42 -11.06 6.11 -3.53
CA ARG A 42 -10.30 5.99 -2.26
C ARG A 42 -10.86 6.81 -1.11
N ASP A 43 -11.65 7.84 -1.39
CA ASP A 43 -12.32 8.67 -0.38
C ASP A 43 -13.71 8.11 0.01
N THR A 44 -14.03 6.88 -0.38
CA THR A 44 -15.32 6.25 -0.07
C THR A 44 -15.31 5.51 1.26
N GLU A 45 -16.48 5.44 1.92
CA GLU A 45 -16.66 4.59 3.11
C GLU A 45 -16.33 3.12 2.83
N GLN A 46 -16.55 2.67 1.58
CA GLN A 46 -16.20 1.32 1.13
C GLN A 46 -14.69 1.09 1.13
N TYR A 47 -13.90 2.04 0.60
CA TYR A 47 -12.44 1.93 0.60
C TYR A 47 -11.86 1.92 2.00
N ALA A 48 -12.40 2.75 2.90
CA ALA A 48 -12.02 2.73 4.32
C ALA A 48 -12.32 1.36 4.97
N ALA A 49 -13.49 0.78 4.71
CA ALA A 49 -13.84 -0.54 5.20
C ALA A 49 -12.94 -1.65 4.62
N ASP A 50 -12.57 -1.55 3.34
CA ASP A 50 -11.64 -2.47 2.68
C ASP A 50 -10.21 -2.36 3.26
N CYS A 51 -9.77 -1.14 3.58
CA CYS A 51 -8.53 -0.91 4.30
C CYS A 51 -8.55 -1.53 5.71
N ASP A 52 -9.63 -1.36 6.47
CA ASP A 52 -9.79 -1.96 7.79
C ASP A 52 -9.75 -3.50 7.72
N ARG A 53 -10.36 -4.09 6.69
CA ARG A 53 -10.29 -5.54 6.45
C ARG A 53 -8.87 -5.98 6.08
N ALA A 54 -8.18 -5.25 5.21
CA ALA A 54 -6.80 -5.56 4.86
C ALA A 54 -5.87 -5.51 6.09
N TRP A 55 -6.11 -4.57 7.02
CA TRP A 55 -5.41 -4.52 8.30
C TRP A 55 -5.73 -5.72 9.20
N GLN A 56 -7.00 -6.14 9.26
CA GLN A 56 -7.39 -7.34 10.01
C GLN A 56 -6.74 -8.61 9.44
N VAL A 57 -6.68 -8.75 8.11
CA VAL A 57 -5.96 -9.85 7.46
C VAL A 57 -4.49 -9.87 7.88
N LEU A 58 -3.83 -8.70 7.90
CA LEU A 58 -2.43 -8.61 8.30
C LEU A 58 -2.21 -8.93 9.79
N ASP A 59 -3.16 -8.57 10.67
CA ASP A 59 -3.04 -8.86 12.10
C ASP A 59 -3.08 -10.37 12.40
N LEU A 60 -3.85 -11.13 11.61
CA LEU A 60 -3.93 -12.58 11.72
C LEU A 60 -2.57 -13.28 11.49
N VAL A 61 -1.64 -12.66 10.77
CA VAL A 61 -0.29 -13.19 10.56
C VAL A 61 0.43 -13.41 11.89
N GLY A 62 0.24 -12.52 12.87
CA GLY A 62 0.82 -12.64 14.20
C GLY A 62 0.33 -13.86 14.99
N GLY A 63 -0.80 -14.45 14.60
CA GLY A 63 -1.39 -15.65 15.21
C GLY A 63 -1.03 -16.98 14.53
N ALA A 64 -0.38 -16.95 13.36
CA ALA A 64 -0.16 -18.14 12.55
C ALA A 64 1.09 -18.94 12.99
N ASP A 65 0.89 -20.18 13.44
CA ASP A 65 1.95 -21.14 13.74
C ASP A 65 1.70 -22.49 13.04
N GLY A 66 2.63 -23.44 13.16
CA GLY A 66 2.49 -24.73 12.49
C GLY A 66 1.25 -25.56 12.87
N ALA A 67 0.58 -25.25 13.98
CA ALA A 67 -0.65 -25.90 14.42
C ALA A 67 -1.92 -25.09 14.10
N SER A 68 -1.81 -23.77 13.93
CA SER A 68 -2.93 -22.86 13.66
C SER A 68 -3.00 -22.36 12.21
N ILE A 69 -1.97 -22.59 11.39
CA ILE A 69 -1.82 -21.99 10.05
C ILE A 69 -3.02 -22.22 9.14
N ASP A 70 -3.58 -23.43 9.09
CA ASP A 70 -4.72 -23.74 8.23
C ASP A 70 -5.96 -22.91 8.63
N ALA A 71 -6.22 -22.79 9.94
CA ALA A 71 -7.33 -22.00 10.45
C ALA A 71 -7.12 -20.50 10.22
N VAL A 72 -5.88 -20.01 10.37
CA VAL A 72 -5.52 -18.62 10.11
C VAL A 72 -5.69 -18.26 8.63
N VAL A 73 -5.21 -19.13 7.72
CA VAL A 73 -5.35 -18.92 6.27
C VAL A 73 -6.81 -18.93 5.83
N ASP A 74 -7.62 -19.82 6.39
CA ASP A 74 -9.07 -19.83 6.14
C ASP A 74 -9.73 -18.51 6.59
N GLU A 75 -9.36 -17.99 7.76
CA GLU A 75 -9.88 -16.70 8.27
C GLU A 75 -9.43 -15.50 7.41
N MET A 76 -8.15 -15.49 7.00
CA MET A 76 -7.61 -14.50 6.07
C MET A 76 -8.35 -14.53 4.72
N ALA A 77 -8.70 -15.73 4.21
CA ALA A 77 -9.45 -15.88 2.97
C ALA A 77 -10.89 -15.39 3.10
N VAL A 78 -11.54 -15.58 4.25
CA VAL A 78 -12.89 -15.04 4.52
C VAL A 78 -12.84 -13.51 4.47
N LEU A 79 -11.94 -12.88 5.22
CA LEU A 79 -11.78 -11.42 5.24
C LEU A 79 -11.39 -10.85 3.87
N GLY A 80 -10.46 -11.51 3.16
CA GLY A 80 -10.03 -11.09 1.82
C GLY A 80 -11.14 -11.17 0.76
N ASN A 81 -12.13 -12.05 0.95
CA ASN A 81 -13.29 -12.13 0.06
C ASN A 81 -14.31 -11.00 0.27
N GLU A 82 -14.29 -10.35 1.43
CA GLU A 82 -15.13 -9.19 1.73
C GLU A 82 -14.54 -7.86 1.21
N ILE A 83 -13.28 -7.87 0.75
CA ILE A 83 -12.64 -6.72 0.13
C ILE A 83 -13.13 -6.58 -1.32
N GLU A 84 -13.67 -5.42 -1.66
CA GLU A 84 -14.15 -5.12 -3.01
C GLU A 84 -13.05 -4.49 -3.88
N ASP A 85 -12.16 -3.68 -3.29
CA ASP A 85 -11.03 -3.11 -3.99
C ASP A 85 -10.07 -4.23 -4.49
N PRO A 86 -9.85 -4.34 -5.81
CA PRO A 86 -9.09 -5.45 -6.37
C PRO A 86 -7.61 -5.41 -5.96
N ALA A 87 -7.03 -4.24 -5.71
CA ALA A 87 -5.63 -4.12 -5.34
C ALA A 87 -5.41 -4.53 -3.88
N LEU A 88 -6.28 -4.11 -2.96
CA LEU A 88 -6.28 -4.53 -1.56
C LEU A 88 -6.61 -6.02 -1.42
N LYS A 89 -7.51 -6.53 -2.25
CA LYS A 89 -7.83 -7.96 -2.27
C LYS A 89 -6.63 -8.81 -2.68
N THR A 90 -5.95 -8.46 -3.78
CA THR A 90 -4.72 -9.14 -4.19
C THR A 90 -3.62 -9.04 -3.12
N LEU A 91 -3.53 -7.90 -2.43
CA LEU A 91 -2.58 -7.72 -1.34
C LEU A 91 -2.91 -8.64 -0.14
N ALA A 92 -4.17 -8.71 0.28
CA ALA A 92 -4.63 -9.63 1.33
C ALA A 92 -4.38 -11.10 0.97
N GLU A 93 -4.59 -11.50 -0.30
CA GLU A 93 -4.26 -12.83 -0.81
C GLU A 93 -2.74 -13.10 -0.76
N SER A 94 -1.89 -12.10 -1.02
CA SER A 94 -0.44 -12.29 -0.88
C SER A 94 -0.01 -12.55 0.57
N TYR A 95 -0.67 -11.91 1.55
CA TYR A 95 -0.35 -12.13 2.96
C TYR A 95 -0.60 -13.57 3.40
N SER A 96 -1.68 -14.20 2.90
CA SER A 96 -2.00 -15.58 3.25
C SER A 96 -1.02 -16.60 2.64
N LEU A 97 -0.48 -16.31 1.46
CA LEU A 97 0.58 -17.11 0.85
C LEU A 97 1.91 -16.92 1.58
N ASP A 98 2.28 -15.68 1.86
CA ASP A 98 3.54 -15.35 2.53
C ASP A 98 3.61 -15.96 3.93
N VAL A 99 2.51 -15.95 4.71
CA VAL A 99 2.50 -16.54 6.05
C VAL A 99 2.62 -18.07 6.01
N GLN A 100 2.03 -18.74 5.01
CA GLN A 100 2.22 -20.18 4.80
C GLN A 100 3.67 -20.51 4.51
N ASP A 101 4.29 -19.75 3.59
CA ASP A 101 5.69 -19.92 3.24
C ASP A 101 6.61 -19.62 4.43
N LEU A 102 6.30 -18.58 5.21
CA LEU A 102 7.05 -18.21 6.42
C LEU A 102 7.01 -19.33 7.47
N VAL A 103 5.83 -19.86 7.79
CA VAL A 103 5.66 -20.95 8.76
C VAL A 103 6.32 -22.25 8.27
N ALA A 104 6.26 -22.53 6.97
CA ALA A 104 6.88 -23.73 6.40
C ALA A 104 8.41 -23.65 6.33
N ALA A 105 8.98 -22.45 6.13
CA ALA A 105 10.41 -22.25 5.93
C ALA A 105 11.19 -21.90 7.21
N THR A 106 10.50 -21.58 8.31
CA THR A 106 11.12 -21.08 9.55
C THR A 106 11.04 -22.10 10.66
N ALA A 107 12.12 -22.24 11.45
CA ALA A 107 12.10 -23.08 12.63
C ALA A 107 11.16 -22.50 13.71
N PRO A 108 10.46 -23.32 14.51
CA PRO A 108 9.50 -22.82 15.50
C PRO A 108 10.08 -21.81 16.50
N GLU A 109 11.36 -21.96 16.87
CA GLU A 109 12.08 -21.05 17.76
C GLU A 109 12.34 -19.65 17.17
N ASP A 110 12.41 -19.53 15.86
CA ASP A 110 12.70 -18.30 15.13
C ASP A 110 11.42 -17.67 14.52
N LEU A 111 10.29 -18.38 14.59
CA LEU A 111 9.05 -18.01 13.91
C LEU A 111 8.46 -16.69 14.42
N ASP A 112 8.53 -16.43 15.72
CA ASP A 112 8.04 -15.18 16.31
C ASP A 112 8.79 -13.96 15.77
N GLU A 113 10.12 -14.06 15.64
CA GLU A 113 10.94 -12.99 15.10
C GLU A 113 10.67 -12.81 13.60
N ALA A 114 10.61 -13.89 12.84
CA ALA A 114 10.34 -13.84 11.41
C ALA A 114 8.96 -13.24 11.10
N ARG A 115 7.93 -13.58 11.90
CA ARG A 115 6.58 -12.99 11.78
C ARG A 115 6.57 -11.51 12.08
N SER A 116 7.25 -11.08 13.15
CA SER A 116 7.35 -9.66 13.49
C SER A 116 8.02 -8.84 12.39
N GLN A 117 9.14 -9.33 11.84
CA GLN A 117 9.84 -8.63 10.75
C GLN A 117 9.00 -8.55 9.47
N TYR A 118 8.31 -9.64 9.15
CA TYR A 118 7.38 -9.66 8.02
C TYR A 118 6.23 -8.65 8.24
N GLN A 119 5.59 -8.71 9.41
CA GLN A 119 4.45 -7.86 9.75
C GLN A 119 4.82 -6.38 9.70
N ASP A 120 6.00 -5.98 10.19
CA ASP A 120 6.48 -4.60 10.08
C ASP A 120 6.63 -4.14 8.62
N SER A 121 7.21 -5.00 7.78
CA SER A 121 7.42 -4.69 6.35
C SER A 121 6.10 -4.60 5.58
N ALA A 122 5.17 -5.52 5.86
CA ALA A 122 3.85 -5.57 5.27
C ALA A 122 2.95 -4.43 5.76
N ALA A 123 3.04 -4.06 7.04
CA ALA A 123 2.32 -2.93 7.63
C ALA A 123 2.76 -1.61 6.99
N PHE A 124 4.06 -1.42 6.76
CA PHE A 124 4.55 -0.25 6.03
C PHE A 124 3.97 -0.20 4.61
N ASN A 125 3.96 -1.33 3.91
CA ASN A 125 3.44 -1.44 2.55
C ASN A 125 1.92 -1.15 2.50
N LEU A 126 1.16 -1.61 3.49
CA LEU A 126 -0.26 -1.36 3.63
C LEU A 126 -0.54 0.11 3.98
N ALA A 127 0.23 0.70 4.88
CA ALA A 127 0.07 2.11 5.29
C ALA A 127 0.27 3.11 4.14
N LEU A 128 1.06 2.76 3.11
CA LEU A 128 1.19 3.58 1.89
C LEU A 128 -0.08 3.61 1.03
N ARG A 129 -0.98 2.64 1.21
CA ARG A 129 -2.26 2.54 0.50
C ARG A 129 -3.44 2.95 1.38
N CYS A 130 -3.38 2.54 2.65
CA CYS A 130 -4.38 2.74 3.68
C CYS A 130 -3.78 3.60 4.79
N PRO A 131 -3.70 4.94 4.62
CA PRO A 131 -3.18 5.82 5.65
C PRO A 131 -4.08 5.72 6.89
N ILE A 132 -3.46 5.42 8.04
CA ILE A 132 -4.14 5.41 9.34
C ILE A 132 -4.57 6.86 9.62
N THR A 133 -5.87 7.10 9.71
CA THR A 133 -6.44 8.43 10.01
C THR A 133 -6.78 8.58 11.49
#